data_AF-A0A6B3G521-F1
#
_entry.id   AF-A0A6B3G521-F1
#
_cell.length_a   1.000
_cell.length_b   1.000
_cell.length_c   1.000
_cell.angle_alpha   90.00
_cell.angle_beta   90.00
_cell.angle_gamma   90.00
#
_symmetry.space_group_name_H-M   'P 1'
#
loop_
_entity.id
_entity.type
_entity.pdbx_description
1 polymer ?
#
loop_
_entity_poly.entity_id
_entity_poly.type
_entity_poly.pdbx_seq_one_letter_code
_entity_poly.pdbx_strand_id
1 'polypeptide(L)'
;ILLLGQTRVFFAMSRDGLLPRFFSKTHPRFHTPYRPTILLGVLIAIIAGFTSIEELATLVNIGTLFAFVVVALGVLVLRRTRPDLPRAFRTPLVPLLPIVSVAASVWLMLNLPVETWVRFGAWMVLGVIIYFVYGRSHSRMAKEGR
;
A
#
# COMPACT_ATOMS: atom_id res chain seq x y z
N ILE A 1 14.41 -8.29 1.39
CA ILE A 1 14.09 -7.07 0.59
C ILE A 1 12.72 -6.50 0.96
N LEU A 2 11.64 -7.30 0.98
CA LEU A 2 10.27 -6.83 1.28
C LEU A 2 10.12 -6.18 2.67
N LEU A 3 10.81 -6.69 3.69
CA LEU A 3 10.81 -6.11 5.05
C LEU A 3 11.31 -4.66 5.10
N LEU A 4 12.30 -4.31 4.27
CA LEU A 4 12.81 -2.94 4.19
C LEU A 4 11.80 -2.00 3.53
N GLY A 5 11.12 -2.47 2.47
CA GLY A 5 10.06 -1.72 1.80
C GLY A 5 8.89 -1.44 2.75
N GLN A 6 8.39 -2.47 3.43
CA GLN A 6 7.29 -2.35 4.39
C GLN A 6 7.61 -1.35 5.52
N THR A 7 8.82 -1.44 6.08
CA THR A 7 9.24 -0.54 7.16
C THR A 7 9.27 0.92 6.70
N ARG A 8 9.70 1.19 5.46
CA ARG A 8 9.68 2.55 4.89
C ARG A 8 8.27 3.08 4.64
N VAL A 9 7.36 2.23 4.17
CA VAL A 9 5.94 2.59 3.99
C VAL A 9 5.32 2.93 5.35
N PHE A 10 5.50 2.09 6.36
CA PHE A 10 5.02 2.35 7.72
C PHE A 10 5.60 3.64 8.31
N PHE A 11 6.90 3.88 8.10
CA PHE A 11 7.55 5.13 8.51
C PHE A 11 6.95 6.36 7.82
N ALA A 12 6.74 6.31 6.50
CA ALA A 12 6.11 7.40 5.75
C ALA A 12 4.66 7.65 6.20
N MET A 13 3.85 6.60 6.36
CA MET A 13 2.47 6.72 6.85
C MET A 13 2.40 7.29 8.28
N SER A 14 3.32 6.90 9.17
CA SER A 14 3.43 7.45 10.52
C SER A 14 3.87 8.92 10.53
N ARG A 15 4.82 9.29 9.66
CA ARG A 15 5.25 10.68 9.47
C ARG A 15 4.12 11.58 8.96
N ASP A 16 3.30 11.04 8.04
CA ASP A 16 2.18 11.76 7.45
C ASP A 16 0.95 11.83 8.40
N GLY A 17 1.03 11.18 9.57
CA GLY A 17 0.03 11.22 10.63
C GLY A 17 -1.10 10.20 10.49
N LEU A 18 -1.01 9.28 9.53
CA LEU A 18 -1.98 8.19 9.31
C LEU A 18 -1.83 7.05 10.32
N LEU A 19 -0.67 6.95 10.97
CA LEU A 19 -0.36 5.98 12.03
C LEU A 19 0.26 6.69 13.24
N PRO A 20 0.23 6.08 14.45
CA PRO A 20 0.85 6.67 15.64
C PRO A 20 2.31 7.08 15.41
N ARG A 21 2.67 8.31 15.81
CA ARG A 21 4.04 8.88 15.68
C ARG A 21 5.13 8.09 16.42
N PHE A 22 4.73 7.12 17.22
CA PHE A 22 5.65 6.17 17.83
C PHE A 22 6.46 5.39 16.78
N PHE A 23 5.87 5.09 15.62
CA PHE A 23 6.51 4.35 14.53
C PHE A 23 7.47 5.20 13.68
N SER A 24 7.38 6.52 13.75
CA SER A 24 8.29 7.45 13.06
C SER A 24 9.54 7.81 13.88
N LYS A 25 9.71 7.27 15.10
CA LYS A 25 10.94 7.48 15.89
C LYS A 25 12.08 6.63 15.34
N THR A 26 13.10 7.30 14.79
CA THR A 26 14.32 6.68 14.28
C THR A 26 15.35 6.45 15.38
N HIS A 27 16.27 5.50 15.16
CA HIS A 27 17.36 5.21 16.08
C HIS A 27 18.34 6.42 16.15
N PRO A 28 18.76 6.87 17.36
CA PRO A 28 19.57 8.09 17.51
C PRO A 28 20.94 8.03 16.84
N ARG A 29 21.52 6.83 16.67
CA ARG A 29 22.85 6.64 16.04
C ARG A 29 22.81 6.26 14.56
N PHE A 30 21.79 5.50 14.14
CA PHE A 30 21.73 4.89 12.80
C PHE A 30 20.63 5.50 11.92
N HIS A 31 19.79 6.36 12.49
CA HIS A 31 18.64 6.99 11.83
C HIS A 31 17.68 6.00 11.15
N THR A 32 17.72 4.73 11.56
CA THR A 32 16.85 3.67 11.04
C THR A 32 15.60 3.51 11.90
N PRO A 33 14.43 3.23 11.29
CA PRO A 33 13.19 2.97 12.02
C PRO A 33 13.21 1.56 12.64
N TYR A 34 13.94 1.39 13.74
CA TYR A 34 14.19 0.06 14.34
C TYR A 34 12.94 -0.58 14.98
N ARG A 35 12.04 0.23 15.55
CA ARG A 35 10.82 -0.24 16.24
C ARG A 35 9.84 -0.94 15.28
N PRO A 36 9.43 -0.33 14.16
CA PRO A 36 8.58 -1.03 13.20
C PRO A 36 9.29 -2.24 12.59
N THR A 37 10.61 -2.21 12.37
CA THR A 37 11.34 -3.38 11.84
C THR A 37 11.21 -4.59 12.77
N ILE A 38 11.45 -4.41 14.07
CA ILE A 38 11.39 -5.52 15.04
C ILE A 38 9.96 -6.00 15.18
N LEU A 39 8.99 -5.09 15.36
CA LEU A 39 7.58 -5.46 15.53
C LEU A 39 7.05 -6.23 14.32
N LEU A 40 7.27 -5.70 13.11
CA LEU A 40 6.80 -6.34 11.88
C LEU A 40 7.56 -7.64 11.61
N GLY A 41 8.86 -7.69 11.89
CA GLY A 41 9.67 -8.89 11.73
C GLY A 41 9.19 -10.04 12.61
N VAL A 42 8.91 -9.77 13.89
CA VAL A 42 8.36 -10.77 14.82
C VAL A 42 6.97 -11.22 14.38
N LEU A 43 6.09 -10.29 14.02
CA LEU A 43 4.74 -10.61 13.56
C LEU A 43 4.76 -11.49 12.30
N ILE A 44 5.61 -11.15 11.33
CA ILE A 44 5.77 -11.92 10.09
C ILE A 44 6.36 -13.30 10.39
N ALA A 45 7.33 -13.41 11.29
CA ALA A 45 7.91 -14.71 11.67
C ALA A 45 6.85 -15.64 12.27
N ILE A 46 5.96 -15.11 13.12
CA ILE A 46 4.85 -15.86 13.69
C ILE A 46 3.90 -16.31 12.57
N ILE A 47 3.40 -15.37 11.75
CA ILE A 47 2.43 -15.71 10.68
C ILE A 47 3.02 -16.71 9.69
N ALA A 48 4.27 -16.53 9.26
CA ALA A 48 4.95 -17.44 8.35
C ALA A 48 5.18 -18.83 8.95
N GLY A 49 5.26 -18.95 10.28
CA GLY A 49 5.38 -20.24 10.97
C GLY A 49 4.07 -21.04 11.02
N PHE A 50 2.91 -20.37 10.95
CA PHE A 50 1.59 -21.00 11.10
C PHE A 50 0.74 -21.02 9.82
N THR A 51 1.18 -20.39 8.73
CA THR A 51 0.42 -20.28 7.49
C THR A 51 1.17 -20.90 6.31
N SER A 52 0.44 -21.61 5.45
CA SER A 52 1.01 -22.22 4.24
C SER A 52 1.50 -21.16 3.25
N ILE A 53 2.55 -21.49 2.49
CA ILE A 53 3.09 -20.58 1.47
C ILE A 53 2.09 -20.28 0.36
N GLU A 54 1.20 -21.21 0.03
CA GLU A 54 0.17 -21.06 -1.00
C GLU A 54 -0.89 -20.03 -0.59
N GLU A 55 -1.35 -20.06 0.66
CA GLU A 55 -2.27 -19.05 1.19
C GLU A 55 -1.63 -17.67 1.25
N LEU A 56 -0.37 -17.59 1.68
CA LEU A 56 0.37 -16.33 1.70
C LEU A 56 0.56 -15.77 0.28
N ALA A 57 0.87 -16.64 -0.70
CA ALA A 57 1.05 -16.24 -2.08
C ALA A 57 -0.25 -15.70 -2.70
N THR A 58 -1.38 -16.36 -2.48
CA THR A 58 -2.69 -15.91 -2.99
C THR A 58 -3.10 -14.57 -2.38
N LEU A 59 -2.86 -14.36 -1.07
CA LEU A 59 -3.11 -13.08 -0.40
C LEU A 59 -2.19 -11.94 -0.89
N VAL A 60 -0.92 -12.22 -1.14
CA VAL A 60 0.01 -11.23 -1.69
C VAL A 60 -0.38 -10.89 -3.14
N ASN A 61 -0.76 -11.89 -3.94
CA ASN A 61 -1.15 -11.70 -5.34
C ASN A 61 -2.37 -10.79 -5.49
N ILE A 62 -3.44 -10.99 -4.70
CA ILE A 62 -4.60 -10.09 -4.80
C ILE A 62 -4.22 -8.63 -4.45
N GLY A 63 -3.37 -8.44 -3.44
CA GLY A 63 -2.94 -7.13 -2.99
C GLY A 63 -2.04 -6.41 -4.01
N THR A 64 -1.11 -7.13 -4.63
CA THR A 64 -0.23 -6.57 -5.65
C THR A 64 -0.97 -6.23 -6.94
N LEU A 65 -1.87 -7.12 -7.39
CA LEU A 65 -2.73 -6.85 -8.55
C LEU A 65 -3.64 -5.63 -8.31
N PHE A 66 -4.22 -5.53 -7.11
CA PHE A 66 -5.01 -4.36 -6.74
C PHE A 66 -4.18 -3.07 -6.76
N ALA A 67 -2.95 -3.11 -6.21
CA ALA A 67 -2.05 -1.97 -6.26
C ALA A 67 -1.71 -1.56 -7.71
N PHE A 68 -1.52 -2.52 -8.62
CA PHE A 68 -1.30 -2.24 -10.04
C PHE A 68 -2.51 -1.58 -10.69
N VAL A 69 -3.73 -2.03 -10.39
CA VAL A 69 -4.96 -1.38 -10.85
C VAL A 69 -5.02 0.07 -10.37
N VAL A 70 -4.80 0.32 -9.08
CA VAL A 70 -4.83 1.68 -8.50
C VAL A 70 -3.77 2.58 -9.12
N VAL A 71 -2.54 2.09 -9.32
CA VAL A 71 -1.45 2.86 -9.94
C VAL A 71 -1.77 3.17 -11.41
N ALA A 72 -2.26 2.19 -12.18
CA ALA A 72 -2.63 2.40 -13.58
C ALA A 72 -3.76 3.43 -13.74
N LEU A 73 -4.77 3.37 -12.87
CA LEU A 73 -5.82 4.40 -12.80
C LEU A 73 -5.26 5.76 -12.36
N GLY A 74 -4.34 5.77 -11.38
CA GLY A 74 -3.65 6.97 -10.92
C GLY A 74 -2.89 7.69 -12.05
N VAL A 75 -2.25 6.93 -12.95
CA VAL A 75 -1.60 7.50 -14.15
C VAL A 75 -2.62 8.17 -15.08
N LEU A 76 -3.79 7.57 -15.27
CA LEU A 76 -4.86 8.14 -16.10
C LEU A 76 -5.44 9.42 -15.47
N VAL A 77 -5.68 9.42 -14.16
CA VAL A 77 -6.19 10.57 -13.40
C VAL A 77 -5.16 11.70 -13.40
N LEU A 78 -3.90 11.43 -13.07
CA LEU A 78 -2.85 12.45 -12.97
C LEU A 78 -2.60 13.15 -14.32
N ARG A 79 -2.79 12.44 -15.43
CA ARG A 79 -2.70 13.03 -16.77
C ARG A 79 -3.84 13.97 -17.10
N ARG A 80 -5.04 13.76 -16.55
CA ARG A 80 -6.17 14.68 -16.70
C ARG A 80 -6.11 15.85 -15.73
N THR A 81 -5.75 15.60 -14.46
CA THR A 81 -5.83 16.62 -13.40
C THR A 81 -4.61 17.55 -13.36
N ARG A 82 -3.41 17.07 -13.71
CA ARG A 82 -2.18 17.88 -13.69
C ARG A 82 -1.35 17.64 -14.95
N PRO A 83 -1.79 18.12 -16.11
CA PRO A 83 -1.06 17.94 -17.37
C PRO A 83 0.31 18.63 -17.37
N ASP A 84 0.49 19.71 -16.61
CA ASP A 84 1.63 20.63 -16.69
C ASP A 84 2.91 20.16 -15.96
N LEU A 85 2.84 19.02 -15.25
CA LEU A 85 3.98 18.50 -14.49
C LEU A 85 5.12 18.04 -15.42
N PRO A 86 6.39 18.41 -15.13
CA PRO A 86 7.54 17.91 -15.86
C PRO A 86 7.68 16.40 -15.61
N ARG A 87 7.63 15.61 -16.69
CA ARG A 87 7.72 14.14 -16.65
C ARG A 87 8.98 13.70 -17.37
N ALA A 88 9.99 13.24 -16.63
CA ALA A 88 11.24 12.72 -17.18
C ALA A 88 11.02 11.47 -18.05
N PHE A 89 10.04 10.64 -17.68
CA PHE A 89 9.57 9.51 -18.46
C PHE A 89 8.06 9.61 -18.69
N ARG A 90 7.62 9.36 -19.93
CA ARG A 90 6.20 9.30 -20.29
C ARG A 90 5.90 7.90 -20.76
N THR A 91 4.90 7.25 -20.16
CA THR A 91 4.42 5.96 -20.67
C THR A 91 3.98 6.14 -22.13
N PRO A 92 4.49 5.32 -23.07
CA PRO A 92 4.08 5.36 -24.47
C PRO A 92 2.61 4.89 -24.58
N LEU A 93 1.90 5.27 -25.64
CA LEU A 93 0.53 4.76 -25.93
C LEU A 93 -0.51 4.94 -24.79
N VAL A 94 -0.51 6.08 -24.09
CA VAL A 94 -1.61 6.41 -23.18
C VAL A 94 -2.81 6.94 -23.98
N PRO A 95 -4.04 6.48 -23.71
CA PRO A 95 -4.51 5.71 -22.55
C PRO A 95 -4.54 4.19 -22.70
N LEU A 96 -4.15 3.64 -23.85
CA LEU A 96 -4.25 2.21 -24.15
C LEU A 96 -3.46 1.34 -23.15
N LEU A 97 -2.20 1.67 -22.88
CA LEU A 97 -1.36 0.87 -21.96
C LEU A 97 -1.96 0.77 -20.55
N PRO A 98 -2.33 1.88 -19.86
CA PRO A 98 -3.01 1.80 -18.57
C PRO A 98 -4.29 0.95 -18.59
N ILE A 99 -5.10 1.05 -19.65
CA ILE A 99 -6.34 0.28 -19.77
C ILE A 99 -6.05 -1.21 -19.90
N VAL A 100 -5.08 -1.59 -20.73
CA VAL A 100 -4.66 -3.00 -20.89
C VAL A 100 -4.09 -3.53 -19.56
N SER A 101 -3.28 -2.75 -18.85
CA SER A 101 -2.76 -3.15 -17.53
C SER A 101 -3.87 -3.38 -16.50
N VAL A 102 -4.89 -2.52 -16.48
CA VAL A 102 -6.07 -2.71 -15.62
C VAL A 102 -6.83 -3.96 -16.03
N ALA A 103 -7.12 -4.13 -17.32
CA ALA A 103 -7.85 -5.29 -17.83
C ALA A 103 -7.15 -6.61 -17.51
N ALA A 104 -5.83 -6.69 -17.74
CA ALA A 104 -5.02 -7.86 -17.42
C ALA A 104 -4.99 -8.14 -15.91
N SER A 105 -4.83 -7.10 -15.08
CA SER A 105 -4.78 -7.26 -13.62
C SER A 105 -6.14 -7.71 -13.07
N VAL A 106 -7.24 -7.13 -13.55
CA VAL A 106 -8.60 -7.52 -13.15
C VAL A 106 -8.90 -8.94 -13.61
N TRP A 107 -8.52 -9.32 -14.83
CA TRP A 107 -8.69 -10.69 -15.31
C TRP A 107 -7.96 -11.70 -14.43
N LEU A 108 -6.72 -11.42 -14.03
CA LEU A 108 -6.00 -12.26 -13.07
C LEU A 108 -6.68 -12.27 -11.70
N MET A 109 -7.17 -11.14 -11.20
CA MET A 109 -7.88 -11.07 -9.91
C MET A 109 -9.16 -11.94 -9.89
N LEU A 110 -9.87 -12.04 -11.01
CA LEU A 110 -11.08 -12.86 -11.13
C LEU A 110 -10.78 -14.36 -11.12
N ASN A 111 -9.56 -14.77 -11.43
CA ASN A 111 -9.13 -16.17 -11.37
C ASN A 111 -8.74 -16.61 -9.93
N LEU A 112 -8.74 -15.71 -8.95
CA LEU A 112 -8.42 -16.06 -7.56
C LEU A 112 -9.65 -16.58 -6.81
N PRO A 113 -9.47 -17.50 -5.83
CA PRO A 113 -10.56 -18.01 -5.01
C PRO A 113 -11.34 -16.91 -4.28
N VAL A 114 -12.65 -17.08 -4.13
CA VAL A 114 -13.56 -16.13 -3.45
C VAL A 114 -13.12 -15.87 -2.00
N GLU A 115 -12.53 -16.86 -1.34
CA GLU A 115 -11.99 -16.68 0.02
C GLU A 115 -10.93 -15.56 0.08
N THR A 116 -10.11 -15.43 -0.97
CA THR A 116 -9.07 -14.39 -1.06
C THR A 116 -9.71 -13.00 -1.13
N TRP A 117 -10.82 -12.88 -1.87
CA TRP A 117 -11.60 -11.64 -1.95
C TRP A 117 -12.22 -11.25 -0.61
N VAL A 118 -12.74 -12.21 0.15
CA VAL A 118 -13.31 -11.96 1.48
C VAL A 118 -12.22 -11.49 2.44
N ARG A 119 -11.09 -12.21 2.52
CA ARG A 119 -9.94 -11.85 3.37
C ARG A 119 -9.40 -10.44 3.01
N PHE A 120 -9.26 -10.15 1.71
CA PHE A 120 -8.84 -8.83 1.22
C PHE A 120 -9.85 -7.73 1.56
N GLY A 121 -11.14 -7.98 1.34
CA GLY A 121 -12.22 -7.05 1.66
C GLY A 121 -12.29 -6.73 3.14
N ALA A 122 -12.18 -7.75 4.01
CA ALA A 122 -12.12 -7.57 5.46
C ALA A 122 -10.92 -6.70 5.88
N TRP A 123 -9.75 -6.92 5.28
CA TRP A 123 -8.57 -6.11 5.54
C TRP A 123 -8.72 -4.65 5.09
N MET A 124 -9.35 -4.42 3.93
CA MET A 124 -9.66 -3.08 3.42
C MET A 124 -10.63 -2.35 4.35
N VAL A 125 -11.68 -3.02 4.82
CA VAL A 125 -12.63 -2.48 5.78
C VAL A 125 -11.93 -2.10 7.09
N LEU A 126 -11.05 -2.96 7.61
CA LEU A 126 -10.24 -2.66 8.79
C LEU A 126 -9.38 -1.41 8.58
N GLY A 127 -8.72 -1.30 7.42
CA GLY A 127 -7.92 -0.12 7.07
C GLY A 127 -8.75 1.17 7.03
N VAL A 128 -9.97 1.10 6.48
CA VAL A 128 -10.91 2.23 6.45
C VAL A 128 -11.36 2.62 7.85
N ILE A 129 -11.66 1.64 8.72
CA ILE A 129 -12.03 1.90 10.12
C ILE A 129 -10.88 2.61 10.86
N ILE A 130 -9.65 2.11 10.75
CA ILE A 130 -8.46 2.74 11.35
C ILE A 130 -8.28 4.17 10.83
N TYR A 131 -8.50 4.38 9.53
CA TYR A 131 -8.44 5.71 8.93
C TYR A 131 -9.49 6.66 9.51
N PHE A 132 -10.74 6.23 9.67
CA PHE A 132 -11.79 7.09 10.23
C PHE A 132 -11.60 7.37 11.73
N VAL A 133 -11.15 6.38 12.50
CA VAL A 133 -10.94 6.51 13.95
C VAL A 133 -9.71 7.35 14.27
N TYR A 134 -8.58 7.08 13.61
CA TYR A 134 -7.29 7.70 13.91
C TYR A 134 -6.81 8.65 12.81
N GLY A 135 -6.83 8.20 11.56
CA GLY A 135 -6.31 8.96 10.42
C GLY A 135 -6.99 10.31 10.20
N ARG A 136 -8.31 10.39 10.37
CA ARG A 136 -9.08 11.64 10.17
C ARG A 136 -8.72 12.73 11.19
N SER A 137 -8.41 12.36 12.43
CA SER A 137 -8.12 13.32 13.51
C SER A 137 -6.64 13.74 13.57
N HIS A 138 -5.73 12.92 13.02
CA HIS A 138 -4.27 13.13 13.11
C HIS A 138 -3.56 13.40 11.77
N SER A 139 -4.24 13.22 10.63
CA SER A 139 -3.66 13.47 9.30
C SER A 139 -3.34 14.95 9.08
N ARG A 140 -2.08 15.24 8.77
CA ARG A 140 -1.59 16.61 8.52
C ARG A 140 -2.13 17.20 7.22
N MET A 141 -2.54 16.38 6.25
CA MET A 141 -3.15 16.84 4.99
C MET A 141 -4.49 17.56 5.19
N ALA A 142 -5.17 17.36 6.32
CA ALA A 142 -6.36 18.14 6.69
C ALA A 142 -6.03 19.48 7.39
N LYS A 143 -4.81 19.64 7.92
CA LYS A 143 -4.36 20.87 8.60
C LYS A 143 -3.61 21.83 7.68
N GLU A 144 -2.99 21.33 6.62
CA GLU A 144 -2.21 22.16 5.68
C GLU A 144 -3.08 22.86 4.61
N GLY A 145 -4.38 22.55 4.57
CA GLY A 145 -5.38 23.19 3.71
C GLY A 145 -6.32 24.19 4.42
N ARG A 146 -5.96 24.65 5.63
CA ARG A 146 -6.64 25.74 6.34
C ARG A 146 -5.67 26.90 6.56
#